data_AF-A0AAD7QKE1-F1
#
_entry.id   AF-A0AAD7QKE1-F1
#
_cell.length_a   1.000
_cell.length_b   1.000
_cell.length_c   1.000
_cell.angle_alpha   90.00
_cell.angle_beta   90.00
_cell.angle_gamma   90.00
#
_symmetry.space_group_name_H-M   'P 1'
#
loop_
_entity.id
_entity.type
_entity.pdbx_description
1 polymer ?
#
loop_
_entity_poly.entity_id
_entity_poly.type
_entity_poly.pdbx_seq_one_letter_code
_entity_poly.pdbx_strand_id
1 'polypeptide(L)'
;MQGQHPDDPSELYRASIFGNLRDATANCLNARERVWAQDTRRTNGNIEYVGKTFLVATCKGMFDYLRSQPDLPSVYEVIATKEPCRLYLDMEMLPAEYDNFTETELSDLVVLLRTGIQQFLDRSFPGIGQDRLRNDRLLQACDSDKFSVHYVHPEIVFDNAVCSQFAFVFELQLFLRQYLQAYNNIHLDSAVDRAISEGVVDFSVYRMSQQLRLGGNTKLGKVRPLRMVGEECKVVFPRTAEGCVRDHTFRSLCPTFELFLAHLVSDRSDVSVDTPLSHSCGPGVNNQDGRIVYCVNGLYHGRFATKAESEPHKWCT
;
A
#
# COMPACT_ATOMS: atom_id res chain seq x y z
N MET A 1 -42.39 -1.30 -30.82
CA MET A 1 -40.97 -1.26 -30.43
C MET A 1 -40.88 -0.52 -29.11
N GLN A 2 -40.95 -1.24 -28.00
CA GLN A 2 -40.75 -0.69 -26.66
C GLN A 2 -39.27 -0.88 -26.32
N GLY A 3 -38.58 0.22 -26.02
CA GLY A 3 -37.21 0.19 -25.57
C GLY A 3 -37.14 -0.51 -24.22
N GLN A 4 -36.29 -1.53 -24.11
CA GLN A 4 -35.90 -2.10 -22.83
C GLN A 4 -35.04 -1.05 -22.12
N HIS A 5 -35.56 -0.53 -21.01
CA HIS A 5 -34.82 0.27 -20.04
C HIS A 5 -33.80 -0.67 -19.36
N PRO A 6 -32.49 -0.35 -19.33
CA PRO A 6 -31.48 -1.19 -18.70
C PRO A 6 -31.37 -0.82 -17.21
N ASP A 7 -32.43 -1.05 -16.45
CA ASP A 7 -32.46 -0.82 -15.00
C ASP A 7 -32.76 -2.12 -14.24
N ASP A 8 -32.10 -3.22 -14.63
CA ASP A 8 -32.03 -4.39 -13.76
C ASP A 8 -30.77 -4.28 -12.86
N PRO A 9 -30.91 -3.90 -11.58
CA PRO A 9 -29.80 -3.81 -10.65
C PRO A 9 -29.12 -5.17 -10.36
N SER A 10 -29.62 -6.29 -10.91
CA SER A 10 -29.03 -7.61 -10.78
C SER A 10 -27.80 -7.87 -11.68
N GLU A 11 -27.50 -7.01 -12.66
CA GLU A 11 -26.25 -7.11 -13.45
C GLU A 11 -25.03 -6.51 -12.72
N LEU A 12 -25.20 -5.82 -11.59
CA LEU A 12 -24.15 -5.02 -10.96
C LEU A 12 -23.00 -5.78 -10.27
N TYR A 13 -23.00 -7.12 -10.25
CA TYR A 13 -22.06 -7.92 -9.42
C TYR A 13 -21.54 -9.20 -10.07
N ARG A 14 -21.21 -9.21 -11.36
CA ARG A 14 -20.58 -10.41 -11.96
C ARG A 14 -19.06 -10.36 -11.84
N ALA A 15 -18.55 -10.57 -10.62
CA ALA A 15 -17.17 -11.00 -10.48
C ALA A 15 -17.04 -12.42 -11.06
N SER A 16 -16.20 -12.60 -12.08
CA SER A 16 -15.88 -13.94 -12.59
C SER A 16 -14.87 -14.59 -11.66
N ILE A 17 -15.11 -15.84 -11.25
CA ILE A 17 -14.31 -16.55 -10.25
C ILE A 17 -13.44 -17.62 -10.93
N PHE A 18 -12.16 -17.64 -10.60
CA PHE A 18 -11.17 -18.55 -11.17
C PHE A 18 -10.37 -19.26 -10.08
N GLY A 19 -9.98 -20.51 -10.36
CA GLY A 19 -9.20 -21.34 -9.43
C GLY A 19 -7.70 -21.03 -9.40
N ASN A 20 -7.18 -20.31 -10.40
CA ASN A 20 -5.77 -19.91 -10.51
C ASN A 20 -5.62 -18.53 -11.17
N LEU A 21 -4.47 -17.90 -10.93
CA LEU A 21 -4.16 -16.54 -11.39
C LEU A 21 -4.05 -16.45 -12.92
N ARG A 22 -3.43 -17.45 -13.56
CA ARG A 22 -3.21 -17.44 -15.02
C ARG A 22 -4.52 -17.33 -15.77
N ASP A 23 -5.51 -18.14 -15.38
CA ASP A 23 -6.82 -18.14 -16.02
C ASP A 23 -7.57 -16.83 -15.73
N ALA A 24 -7.48 -16.30 -14.50
CA ALA A 24 -8.06 -15.00 -14.17
C ALA A 24 -7.47 -13.87 -15.04
N THR A 25 -6.14 -13.83 -15.18
CA THR A 25 -5.46 -12.85 -16.04
C THR A 25 -5.87 -13.01 -17.51
N ALA A 26 -5.96 -14.23 -18.02
CA ALA A 26 -6.38 -14.49 -19.40
C ALA A 26 -7.84 -14.07 -19.69
N ASN A 27 -8.68 -14.00 -18.65
CA ASN A 27 -10.09 -13.60 -18.75
C ASN A 27 -10.34 -12.16 -18.27
N CYS A 28 -9.29 -11.40 -17.94
CA CYS A 28 -9.39 -9.97 -17.64
C CYS A 28 -9.41 -9.18 -18.96
N LEU A 29 -10.56 -9.21 -19.65
CA LEU A 29 -10.67 -8.74 -21.04
C LEU A 29 -11.00 -7.25 -21.15
N ASN A 30 -11.63 -6.66 -20.12
CA ASN A 30 -11.99 -5.26 -20.11
C ASN A 30 -10.84 -4.41 -19.52
N ALA A 31 -10.53 -3.26 -20.15
CA ALA A 31 -9.53 -2.33 -19.64
C ALA A 31 -9.84 -1.76 -18.23
N ARG A 32 -11.09 -1.85 -17.77
CA ARG A 32 -11.53 -1.44 -16.43
C ARG A 32 -11.54 -2.59 -15.41
N GLU A 33 -11.37 -3.83 -15.86
CA GLU A 33 -11.31 -4.99 -14.98
C GLU A 33 -9.92 -5.19 -14.42
N ARG A 34 -9.88 -5.89 -13.28
CA ARG A 34 -8.65 -6.26 -12.58
C ARG A 34 -8.80 -7.64 -12.00
N VAL A 35 -7.67 -8.27 -11.75
CA VAL A 35 -7.61 -9.49 -10.97
C VAL A 35 -7.47 -9.13 -9.48
N TRP A 36 -8.30 -9.75 -8.67
CA TRP A 36 -8.25 -9.71 -7.22
C TRP A 36 -7.99 -11.13 -6.72
N ALA A 37 -7.39 -11.28 -5.54
CA ALA A 37 -7.21 -12.59 -4.91
C ALA A 37 -7.98 -12.62 -3.59
N GLN A 38 -8.58 -13.76 -3.27
CA GLN A 38 -9.29 -13.98 -2.01
C GLN A 38 -8.77 -15.26 -1.35
N ASP A 39 -8.41 -15.18 -0.07
CA ASP A 39 -8.09 -16.38 0.70
C ASP A 39 -9.33 -17.27 0.83
N THR A 40 -9.14 -18.57 0.62
CA THR A 40 -10.19 -19.58 0.73
C THR A 40 -9.69 -20.77 1.52
N ARG A 41 -10.53 -21.32 2.40
CA ARG A 41 -10.25 -22.60 3.05
C ARG A 41 -10.45 -23.70 2.02
N ARG A 42 -9.44 -24.55 1.85
CA ARG A 42 -9.48 -25.71 0.96
C ARG A 42 -9.20 -26.97 1.77
N THR A 43 -9.74 -28.09 1.31
CA THR A 43 -9.52 -29.39 1.91
C THR A 43 -8.88 -30.33 0.87
N ASN A 44 -7.87 -31.06 1.29
CA ASN A 44 -7.31 -32.18 0.53
C ASN A 44 -7.31 -33.41 1.43
N GLY A 45 -8.36 -34.24 1.30
CA GLY A 45 -8.67 -35.28 2.28
C GLY A 45 -8.98 -34.66 3.65
N ASN A 46 -8.24 -35.06 4.68
CA ASN A 46 -8.39 -34.56 6.06
C ASN A 46 -7.51 -33.34 6.38
N ILE A 47 -6.75 -32.82 5.41
CA ILE A 47 -5.86 -31.67 5.61
C ILE A 47 -6.58 -30.41 5.13
N GLU A 48 -6.85 -29.50 6.06
CA GLU A 48 -7.31 -28.14 5.75
C GLU A 48 -6.11 -27.22 5.50
N TYR A 49 -6.15 -26.45 4.44
CA TYR A 49 -5.12 -25.47 4.11
C TYR A 49 -5.71 -24.20 3.50
N VAL A 50 -4.93 -23.12 3.54
CA VAL A 50 -5.31 -21.84 2.93
C VAL A 50 -4.90 -21.85 1.46
N GLY A 51 -5.89 -21.74 0.58
CA GLY A 51 -5.70 -21.52 -0.86
C GLY A 51 -6.14 -20.12 -1.28
N LYS A 52 -6.03 -19.84 -2.58
CA LYS A 52 -6.50 -18.59 -3.19
C LYS A 52 -7.59 -18.89 -4.21
N THR A 53 -8.60 -18.03 -4.29
CA THR A 53 -9.43 -17.89 -5.49
C THR A 53 -9.17 -16.53 -6.09
N PHE A 54 -9.40 -16.40 -7.40
CA PHE A 54 -9.13 -15.17 -8.11
C PHE A 54 -10.43 -14.63 -8.68
N LEU A 55 -10.67 -13.35 -8.49
CA LEU A 55 -11.87 -12.65 -8.94
C LEU A 55 -11.46 -11.70 -10.06
N VAL A 56 -12.21 -11.67 -11.15
CA VAL A 56 -12.09 -10.63 -12.19
C VAL A 56 -13.29 -9.72 -12.06
N ALA A 57 -13.04 -8.45 -11.72
CA ALA A 57 -14.07 -7.44 -11.53
C ALA A 57 -13.50 -6.03 -11.72
N THR A 58 -14.35 -5.06 -12.01
CA THR A 58 -14.00 -3.63 -11.95
C THR A 58 -13.76 -3.19 -10.50
N CYS A 59 -13.08 -2.07 -10.29
CA CYS A 59 -12.92 -1.49 -8.94
C CYS A 59 -14.27 -1.25 -8.25
N LYS A 60 -15.26 -0.73 -9.00
CA LYS A 60 -16.60 -0.48 -8.46
C LYS A 60 -17.29 -1.78 -8.06
N GLY A 61 -17.27 -2.79 -8.93
CA GLY A 61 -17.84 -4.11 -8.63
C GLY A 61 -17.18 -4.79 -7.43
N MET A 62 -15.86 -4.63 -7.27
CA MET A 62 -15.12 -5.14 -6.12
C MET A 62 -15.49 -4.41 -4.83
N PHE A 63 -15.55 -3.07 -4.83
CA PHE A 63 -15.97 -2.28 -3.68
C PHE A 63 -17.38 -2.66 -3.21
N ASP A 64 -18.27 -2.77 -4.18
CA ASP A 64 -19.65 -3.17 -3.99
C ASP A 64 -19.71 -4.59 -3.39
N TYR A 65 -18.96 -5.56 -3.93
CA TYR A 65 -18.85 -6.92 -3.38
C TYR A 65 -18.37 -6.91 -1.92
N LEU A 66 -17.34 -6.12 -1.60
CA LEU A 66 -16.80 -6.03 -0.23
C LEU A 66 -17.83 -5.45 0.73
N ARG A 67 -18.62 -4.47 0.30
CA ARG A 67 -19.71 -3.90 1.09
C ARG A 67 -20.89 -4.84 1.29
N SER A 68 -21.10 -5.81 0.41
CA SER A 68 -22.18 -6.79 0.56
C SER A 68 -21.80 -7.95 1.48
N GLN A 69 -20.52 -8.13 1.81
CA GLN A 69 -20.10 -9.21 2.69
C GLN A 69 -20.52 -8.92 4.15
N PRO A 70 -21.14 -9.89 4.85
CA PRO A 70 -21.48 -9.75 6.26
C PRO A 70 -20.24 -9.74 7.15
N ASP A 71 -19.22 -10.51 6.77
CA ASP A 71 -17.94 -10.62 7.47
C ASP A 71 -16.83 -9.91 6.71
N LEU A 72 -15.74 -9.57 7.40
CA LEU A 72 -14.53 -9.05 6.76
C LEU A 72 -13.90 -10.13 5.89
N PRO A 73 -13.87 -9.95 4.56
CA PRO A 73 -13.24 -10.93 3.70
C PRO A 73 -11.72 -10.73 3.73
N SER A 74 -11.00 -11.72 3.21
CA SER A 74 -9.55 -11.67 3.08
C SER A 74 -9.20 -11.50 1.61
N VAL A 75 -9.40 -10.28 1.11
CA VAL A 75 -9.19 -9.91 -0.30
C VAL A 75 -7.94 -9.06 -0.47
N TYR A 76 -7.30 -9.26 -1.61
CA TYR A 76 -6.05 -8.67 -2.02
C TYR A 76 -6.20 -8.09 -3.44
N GLU A 77 -5.61 -6.92 -3.67
CA GLU A 77 -5.30 -6.44 -5.01
C GLU A 77 -4.16 -7.27 -5.60
N VAL A 78 -4.28 -7.71 -6.85
CA VAL A 78 -3.17 -8.31 -7.59
C VAL A 78 -2.51 -7.26 -8.47
N ILE A 79 -1.28 -6.88 -8.14
CA ILE A 79 -0.46 -5.95 -8.92
C ILE A 79 0.20 -6.71 -10.06
N ALA A 80 -0.25 -6.47 -11.28
CA ALA A 80 0.28 -7.12 -12.46
C ALA A 80 1.75 -6.72 -12.74
N THR A 81 2.56 -7.68 -13.19
CA THR A 81 4.03 -7.56 -13.26
C THR A 81 4.56 -6.42 -14.13
N LYS A 82 3.88 -6.09 -15.24
CA LYS A 82 4.35 -5.13 -16.25
C LYS A 82 3.43 -3.93 -16.37
N GLU A 83 2.67 -3.68 -15.33
CA GLU A 83 1.62 -2.69 -15.31
C GLU A 83 2.05 -1.52 -14.41
N PRO A 84 1.85 -0.26 -14.86
CA PRO A 84 2.08 0.89 -14.02
C PRO A 84 1.33 0.82 -12.69
N CYS A 85 2.00 1.24 -11.63
CA CYS A 85 1.53 1.20 -10.26
C CYS A 85 1.94 2.48 -9.49
N ARG A 86 1.11 2.90 -8.55
CA ARG A 86 1.44 3.96 -7.61
C ARG A 86 2.61 3.54 -6.72
N LEU A 87 3.42 4.50 -6.26
CA LEU A 87 4.36 4.25 -5.17
C LEU A 87 3.60 3.68 -3.97
N TYR A 88 4.02 2.52 -3.50
CA TYR A 88 3.53 1.91 -2.29
C TYR A 88 4.69 1.37 -1.46
N LEU A 89 4.48 1.30 -0.15
CA LEU A 89 5.39 0.69 0.82
C LEU A 89 4.59 -0.28 1.66
N ASP A 90 5.12 -1.49 1.87
CA ASP A 90 4.70 -2.37 2.97
C ASP A 90 5.79 -2.30 4.03
N MET A 91 5.46 -1.73 5.19
CA MET A 91 6.39 -1.54 6.28
C MET A 91 6.05 -2.51 7.41
N GLU A 92 7.01 -3.35 7.78
CA GLU A 92 6.82 -4.32 8.85
C GLU A 92 8.07 -4.49 9.69
N MET A 93 7.85 -4.74 10.98
CA MET A 93 8.92 -4.99 11.94
C MET A 93 8.36 -5.84 13.09
N LEU A 94 9.18 -6.77 13.58
CA LEU A 94 8.90 -7.52 14.80
C LEU A 94 9.63 -6.85 15.97
N PRO A 95 9.10 -6.95 17.20
CA PRO A 95 9.80 -6.41 18.35
C PRO A 95 11.12 -7.16 18.59
N ALA A 96 11.97 -6.62 19.48
CA ALA A 96 13.13 -7.35 20.00
C ALA A 96 12.67 -8.64 20.72
N GLU A 97 13.53 -9.67 20.74
CA GLU A 97 13.22 -10.88 21.49
C GLU A 97 12.86 -10.50 22.94
N TYR A 98 11.67 -10.93 23.39
CA TYR A 98 11.09 -10.67 24.71
C TYR A 98 10.48 -9.28 24.97
N ASP A 99 10.55 -8.34 24.01
CA ASP A 99 9.87 -7.05 24.11
C ASP A 99 8.54 -7.06 23.33
N ASN A 100 7.62 -6.19 23.75
CA ASN A 100 6.37 -5.92 23.05
C ASN A 100 6.29 -4.44 22.76
N PHE A 101 5.78 -4.08 21.58
CA PHE A 101 5.48 -2.70 21.27
C PHE A 101 4.31 -2.18 22.11
N THR A 102 4.39 -0.92 22.53
CA THR A 102 3.26 -0.16 23.05
C THR A 102 2.56 0.61 21.92
N GLU A 103 1.28 0.96 22.12
CA GLU A 103 0.53 1.80 21.15
C GLU A 103 1.21 3.16 20.94
N THR A 104 1.77 3.75 22.00
CA THR A 104 2.47 5.04 21.95
C THR A 104 3.73 4.94 21.11
N GLU A 105 4.59 3.95 21.37
CA GLU A 105 5.82 3.74 20.57
C GLU A 105 5.51 3.55 19.09
N LEU A 106 4.50 2.74 18.76
CA LEU A 106 4.13 2.55 17.35
C LEU A 106 3.54 3.81 16.73
N SER A 107 2.76 4.60 17.46
CA SER A 107 2.22 5.86 16.97
C SER A 107 3.35 6.85 16.66
N ASP A 108 4.30 7.01 17.58
CA ASP A 108 5.43 7.91 17.42
C ASP A 108 6.36 7.44 16.29
N LEU A 109 6.57 6.12 16.15
CA LEU A 109 7.30 5.53 15.03
C LEU A 109 6.61 5.81 13.68
N VAL A 110 5.28 5.70 13.59
CA VAL A 110 4.55 6.05 12.37
C VAL A 110 4.75 7.52 12.00
N VAL A 111 4.67 8.43 12.98
CA VAL A 111 4.91 9.86 12.76
C VAL A 111 6.33 10.12 12.27
N LEU A 112 7.31 9.47 12.88
CA LEU A 112 8.72 9.60 12.51
C LEU A 112 8.98 9.11 11.08
N LEU A 113 8.51 7.90 10.75
CA LEU A 113 8.66 7.32 9.41
C LEU A 113 7.95 8.15 8.36
N ARG A 114 6.71 8.60 8.64
CA ARG A 114 5.96 9.52 7.77
C ARG A 114 6.77 10.77 7.48
N THR A 115 7.36 11.38 8.50
CA THR A 115 8.18 12.59 8.35
C THR A 115 9.41 12.32 7.48
N GLY A 116 10.12 11.21 7.72
CA GLY A 116 11.27 10.81 6.90
C GLY A 116 10.90 10.54 5.45
N ILE A 117 9.80 9.82 5.20
CA ILE A 117 9.29 9.57 3.84
C ILE A 117 8.94 10.89 3.15
N GLN A 118 8.23 11.80 3.82
CA GLN A 118 7.89 13.11 3.26
C GLN A 118 9.15 13.87 2.83
N GLN A 119 10.16 13.94 3.72
CA GLN A 119 11.41 14.62 3.41
C GLN A 119 12.14 14.01 2.22
N PHE A 120 12.14 12.69 2.08
CA PHE A 120 12.72 12.03 0.91
C PHE A 120 11.96 12.39 -0.37
N LEU A 121 10.64 12.33 -0.33
CA LEU A 121 9.79 12.62 -1.49
C LEU A 121 9.86 14.09 -1.92
N ASP A 122 9.97 15.03 -0.99
CA ASP A 122 10.12 16.46 -1.29
C ASP A 122 11.44 16.74 -2.00
N ARG A 123 12.51 16.02 -1.65
CA ARG A 123 13.82 16.11 -2.31
C ARG A 123 13.82 15.44 -3.68
N SER A 124 13.22 14.26 -3.80
CA SER A 124 13.22 13.50 -5.05
C SER A 124 12.25 14.08 -6.09
N PHE A 125 11.17 14.71 -5.64
CA PHE A 125 10.13 15.27 -6.51
C PHE A 125 9.72 16.67 -6.07
N PRO A 126 10.57 17.70 -6.26
CA PRO A 126 10.19 19.07 -5.95
C PRO A 126 9.00 19.50 -6.84
N GLY A 127 7.91 19.98 -6.24
CA GLY A 127 6.76 20.53 -6.98
C GLY A 127 5.49 19.67 -7.07
N ILE A 128 5.54 18.37 -6.73
CA ILE A 128 4.32 17.61 -6.38
C ILE A 128 3.65 18.30 -5.15
N GLY A 129 2.33 18.32 -4.98
CA GLY A 129 1.66 19.19 -3.97
C GLY A 129 2.22 19.08 -2.54
N GLN A 130 2.20 20.12 -1.69
CA GLN A 130 2.85 20.10 -0.35
C GLN A 130 2.12 19.29 0.73
N ASP A 131 1.02 18.60 0.40
CA ASP A 131 0.14 17.90 1.35
C ASP A 131 0.10 16.38 1.07
N ARG A 132 1.29 15.77 0.82
CA ARG A 132 1.43 14.46 0.15
C ARG A 132 1.18 13.24 1.02
N LEU A 133 1.53 13.33 2.31
CA LEU A 133 1.31 12.27 3.28
C LEU A 133 0.11 12.61 4.16
N ARG A 134 -1.08 12.54 3.59
CA ARG A 134 -2.31 12.57 4.39
C ARG A 134 -2.49 11.23 5.11
N ASN A 135 -3.09 11.26 6.30
CA ASN A 135 -3.31 10.07 7.12
C ASN A 135 -4.25 9.06 6.44
N ASP A 136 -5.12 9.53 5.54
CA ASP A 136 -5.98 8.69 4.69
C ASP A 136 -5.20 7.86 3.65
N ARG A 137 -3.86 7.91 3.64
CA ARG A 137 -2.99 7.09 2.77
C ARG A 137 -2.19 6.03 3.51
N LEU A 138 -2.22 6.07 4.84
CA LEU A 138 -1.58 5.08 5.69
C LEU A 138 -2.63 4.11 6.20
N LEU A 139 -2.40 2.83 5.98
CA LEU A 139 -3.19 1.76 6.57
C LEU A 139 -2.32 0.99 7.55
N GLN A 140 -2.81 0.71 8.75
CA GLN A 140 -2.09 -0.04 9.77
C GLN A 140 -2.85 -1.29 10.21
N ALA A 141 -2.11 -2.33 10.58
CA ALA A 141 -2.61 -3.55 11.21
C ALA A 141 -1.72 -3.96 12.39
N CYS A 142 -1.17 -2.97 13.08
CA CYS A 142 -0.23 -3.12 14.18
C CYS A 142 -0.88 -3.76 15.42
N ASP A 143 -0.04 -4.43 16.20
CA ASP A 143 -0.31 -4.94 17.54
C ASP A 143 0.98 -4.92 18.37
N SER A 144 0.90 -5.42 19.61
CA SER A 144 2.06 -5.53 20.50
C SER A 144 3.21 -6.34 19.88
N ASP A 145 2.88 -7.31 19.03
CA ASP A 145 3.84 -8.29 18.53
C ASP A 145 4.31 -7.95 17.11
N LYS A 146 3.74 -6.93 16.46
CA LYS A 146 4.09 -6.57 15.09
C LYS A 146 3.73 -5.12 14.75
N PHE A 147 4.71 -4.40 14.22
CA PHE A 147 4.49 -3.20 13.43
C PHE A 147 4.12 -3.59 11.99
N SER A 148 3.03 -3.03 11.45
CA SER A 148 2.57 -3.30 10.08
C SER A 148 1.80 -2.12 9.54
N VAL A 149 2.40 -1.40 8.58
CA VAL A 149 1.85 -0.19 7.96
C VAL A 149 2.04 -0.24 6.46
N HIS A 150 0.95 -0.06 5.71
CA HIS A 150 0.97 0.12 4.28
C HIS A 150 0.85 1.60 3.95
N TYR A 151 1.59 2.05 2.96
CA TYR A 151 1.49 3.40 2.40
C TYR A 151 1.24 3.32 0.89
N VAL A 152 0.38 4.20 0.36
CA VAL A 152 0.19 4.37 -1.10
C VAL A 152 0.20 5.86 -1.44
N HIS A 153 1.14 6.30 -2.28
CA HIS A 153 1.23 7.68 -2.74
C HIS A 153 0.27 7.92 -3.92
N PRO A 154 -0.55 8.99 -3.93
CA PRO A 154 -1.55 9.20 -4.97
C PRO A 154 -0.96 9.60 -6.34
N GLU A 155 0.11 10.40 -6.32
CA GLU A 155 0.60 11.10 -7.54
C GLU A 155 1.85 10.50 -8.19
N ILE A 156 2.60 9.65 -7.48
CA ILE A 156 3.85 9.08 -7.99
C ILE A 156 3.53 7.70 -8.57
N VAL A 157 3.78 7.54 -9.87
CA VAL A 157 3.49 6.30 -10.60
C VAL A 157 4.78 5.77 -11.20
N PHE A 158 5.05 4.49 -10.95
CA PHE A 158 6.12 3.73 -11.61
C PHE A 158 5.54 2.93 -12.76
N ASP A 159 6.32 2.73 -13.81
CA ASP A 159 5.97 1.89 -14.95
C ASP A 159 5.81 0.39 -14.59
N ASN A 160 6.51 -0.07 -13.54
CA ASN A 160 6.35 -1.39 -12.96
C ASN A 160 6.83 -1.45 -11.50
N ALA A 161 6.23 -2.35 -10.72
CA ALA A 161 6.56 -2.55 -9.31
C ALA A 161 7.93 -3.24 -9.09
N VAL A 162 8.29 -4.18 -9.96
CA VAL A 162 9.37 -5.15 -9.70
C VAL A 162 10.77 -4.54 -9.82
N CYS A 163 10.98 -3.65 -10.80
CA CYS A 163 12.30 -3.08 -11.07
C CYS A 163 12.35 -1.62 -10.65
N SER A 164 11.50 -0.79 -11.25
CA SER A 164 11.59 0.67 -11.09
C SER A 164 11.24 1.11 -9.67
N GLN A 165 10.12 0.60 -9.14
CA GLN A 165 9.73 0.93 -7.79
C GLN A 165 10.66 0.29 -6.74
N PHE A 166 11.09 -0.97 -6.92
CA PHE A 166 12.07 -1.61 -6.04
C PHE A 166 13.34 -0.77 -5.88
N ALA A 167 13.94 -0.31 -6.99
CA ALA A 167 15.14 0.50 -6.96
C ALA A 167 14.93 1.82 -6.20
N PHE A 168 13.82 2.51 -6.45
CA PHE A 168 13.48 3.75 -5.74
C PHE A 168 13.27 3.51 -4.24
N VAL A 169 12.54 2.46 -3.88
CA VAL A 169 12.25 2.11 -2.49
C VAL A 169 13.52 1.69 -1.75
N PHE A 170 14.46 1.04 -2.43
CA PHE A 170 15.76 0.73 -1.86
C PHE A 170 16.53 1.99 -1.44
N GLU A 171 16.52 3.04 -2.27
CA GLU A 171 17.13 4.32 -1.91
C GLU A 171 16.40 5.01 -0.77
N LEU A 172 15.07 4.98 -0.76
CA LEU A 172 14.26 5.46 0.36
C LEU A 172 14.64 4.75 1.66
N GLN A 173 14.80 3.42 1.66
CA GLN A 173 15.19 2.65 2.84
C GLN A 173 16.57 3.07 3.37
N LEU A 174 17.54 3.31 2.47
CA LEU A 174 18.86 3.82 2.86
C LEU A 174 18.78 5.23 3.46
N PHE A 175 17.95 6.10 2.87
CA PHE A 175 17.69 7.43 3.42
C PHE A 175 17.04 7.35 4.81
N LEU A 176 15.99 6.54 4.96
CA LEU A 176 15.29 6.36 6.24
C LEU A 176 16.24 5.86 7.31
N ARG A 177 17.15 4.93 6.99
CA ARG A 177 18.17 4.47 7.94
C ARG A 177 19.04 5.63 8.45
N GLN A 178 19.52 6.50 7.57
CA GLN A 178 20.33 7.66 7.97
C GLN A 178 19.50 8.68 8.77
N TYR A 179 18.26 8.90 8.36
CA TYR A 179 17.32 9.78 9.05
C TYR A 179 17.04 9.30 10.48
N LEU A 180 16.79 8.00 10.65
CA LEU A 180 16.57 7.37 11.96
C LEU A 180 17.83 7.40 12.83
N GLN A 181 19.03 7.20 12.27
CA GLN A 181 20.29 7.30 13.01
C GLN A 181 20.55 8.70 13.57
N ALA A 182 20.02 9.75 12.93
CA ALA A 182 20.13 11.12 13.40
C ALA A 182 19.04 11.49 14.42
N TYR A 183 18.05 10.63 14.63
CA TYR A 183 16.95 10.88 15.55
C TYR A 183 17.35 10.48 16.97
N ASN A 184 17.20 11.40 17.93
CA ASN A 184 17.59 11.20 19.32
C ASN A 184 16.35 11.32 20.22
N ASN A 185 15.75 10.18 20.58
CA ASN A 185 14.63 10.13 21.51
C ASN A 185 14.60 8.80 22.27
N ILE A 186 14.95 8.87 23.56
CA ILE A 186 15.08 7.73 24.47
C ILE A 186 13.82 6.83 24.47
N HIS A 187 12.63 7.40 24.22
CA HIS A 187 11.38 6.64 24.22
C HIS A 187 11.19 5.72 23.02
N LEU A 188 11.99 5.87 21.97
CA LEU A 188 11.89 5.10 20.72
C LEU A 188 13.14 4.28 20.41
N ASP A 189 14.16 4.32 21.26
CA ASP A 189 15.49 3.75 20.97
C ASP A 189 15.41 2.29 20.49
N SER A 190 14.67 1.42 21.21
CA SER A 190 14.54 0.01 20.81
C SER A 190 13.88 -0.16 19.43
N ALA A 191 12.77 0.53 19.18
CA ALA A 191 12.06 0.43 17.90
C ALA A 191 12.87 1.04 16.74
N VAL A 192 13.57 2.14 16.99
CA VAL A 192 14.44 2.82 16.02
C VAL A 192 15.67 1.97 15.69
N ASP A 193 16.32 1.39 16.70
CA ASP A 193 17.46 0.50 16.53
C ASP A 193 17.08 -0.73 15.69
N ARG A 194 15.88 -1.28 15.90
CA ARG A 194 15.35 -2.36 15.06
C ARG A 194 15.12 -1.92 13.62
N ALA A 195 14.45 -0.78 13.41
CA ALA A 195 14.21 -0.24 12.08
C ALA A 195 15.52 0.07 11.32
N ILE A 196 16.59 0.45 12.02
CA ILE A 196 17.93 0.68 11.45
C ILE A 196 18.64 -0.63 11.12
N SER A 197 18.54 -1.64 12.00
CA SER A 197 19.30 -2.89 11.88
C SER A 197 18.67 -3.87 10.90
N GLU A 198 17.35 -4.05 10.94
CA GLU A 198 16.61 -5.00 10.09
C GLU A 198 16.04 -4.34 8.83
N GLY A 199 15.87 -3.02 8.87
CA GLY A 199 15.09 -2.28 7.89
C GLY A 199 13.61 -2.24 8.27
N VAL A 200 12.86 -1.34 7.63
CA VAL A 200 11.44 -1.14 7.94
C VAL A 200 10.54 -1.45 6.75
N VAL A 201 11.04 -1.33 5.52
CA VAL A 201 10.29 -1.67 4.31
C VAL A 201 10.53 -3.15 3.95
N ASP A 202 9.44 -3.90 3.81
CA ASP A 202 9.49 -5.26 3.27
C ASP A 202 9.74 -5.21 1.76
N PHE A 203 10.87 -5.75 1.33
CA PHE A 203 11.21 -5.85 -0.07
C PHE A 203 10.54 -7.05 -0.78
N SER A 204 9.99 -8.00 -0.03
CA SER A 204 9.34 -9.20 -0.58
C SER A 204 8.09 -8.87 -1.41
N VAL A 205 7.53 -7.67 -1.23
CA VAL A 205 6.36 -7.19 -1.96
C VAL A 205 6.66 -6.67 -3.37
N TYR A 206 7.92 -6.53 -3.77
CA TYR A 206 8.28 -6.06 -5.12
C TYR A 206 8.61 -7.23 -6.05
N ARG A 207 7.65 -8.15 -6.20
CA ARG A 207 7.76 -9.35 -7.04
C ARG A 207 6.63 -9.44 -8.05
N MET A 208 6.77 -10.36 -8.99
CA MET A 208 5.79 -10.58 -10.05
C MET A 208 4.41 -10.95 -9.46
N SER A 209 3.35 -10.30 -9.94
CA SER A 209 1.97 -10.56 -9.52
C SER A 209 1.75 -10.45 -8.00
N GLN A 210 2.32 -9.40 -7.39
CA GLN A 210 2.23 -9.21 -5.95
C GLN A 210 0.76 -9.07 -5.50
N GLN A 211 0.45 -9.68 -4.35
CA GLN A 211 -0.85 -9.56 -3.70
C GLN A 211 -0.75 -8.60 -2.51
N LEU A 212 -1.41 -7.45 -2.58
CA LEU A 212 -1.50 -6.52 -1.45
C LEU A 212 -2.88 -6.58 -0.82
N ARG A 213 -2.92 -6.73 0.50
CA ARG A 213 -4.18 -6.79 1.24
C ARG A 213 -4.90 -5.44 1.16
N LEU A 214 -6.20 -5.48 0.93
CA LEU A 214 -7.02 -4.27 0.80
C LEU A 214 -7.28 -3.60 2.17
N GLY A 215 -7.48 -2.28 2.15
CA GLY A 215 -8.04 -1.56 3.29
C GLY A 215 -9.34 -2.21 3.78
N GLY A 216 -9.54 -2.27 5.09
CA GLY A 216 -10.69 -2.93 5.72
C GLY A 216 -10.65 -4.47 5.71
N ASN A 217 -9.68 -5.12 5.06
CA ASN A 217 -9.63 -6.58 4.95
C ASN A 217 -8.65 -7.21 5.94
N THR A 218 -8.90 -8.45 6.36
CA THR A 218 -8.04 -9.25 7.25
C THR A 218 -7.22 -10.29 6.46
N LYS A 219 -6.24 -10.93 7.11
CA LYS A 219 -5.69 -12.21 6.61
C LYS A 219 -6.62 -13.33 7.09
N LEU A 220 -6.78 -14.41 6.33
CA LEU A 220 -7.63 -15.52 6.77
C LEU A 220 -7.18 -16.07 8.13
N GLY A 221 -8.13 -16.25 9.04
CA GLY A 221 -7.88 -16.69 10.41
C GLY A 221 -7.27 -15.63 11.33
N LYS A 222 -7.12 -14.38 10.86
CA LYS A 222 -6.71 -13.23 11.67
C LYS A 222 -7.88 -12.27 11.85
N VAL A 223 -7.89 -11.58 12.98
CA VAL A 223 -8.96 -10.64 13.36
C VAL A 223 -8.58 -9.17 13.15
N ARG A 224 -7.39 -8.92 12.58
CA ARG A 224 -6.82 -7.58 12.43
C ARG A 224 -6.92 -7.08 10.98
N PRO A 225 -7.89 -6.20 10.66
CA PRO A 225 -7.95 -5.62 9.34
C PRO A 225 -6.91 -4.50 9.17
N LEU A 226 -6.59 -4.18 7.93
CA LEU A 226 -5.91 -2.92 7.62
C LEU A 226 -6.87 -1.75 7.86
N ARG A 227 -6.49 -0.82 8.72
CA ARG A 227 -7.31 0.35 9.09
C ARG A 227 -6.56 1.63 8.77
N MET A 228 -7.27 2.68 8.39
CA MET A 228 -6.64 4.00 8.30
C MET A 228 -5.97 4.36 9.61
N VAL A 229 -4.79 4.95 9.54
CA VAL A 229 -4.19 5.59 10.70
C VAL A 229 -5.01 6.87 11.00
N GLY A 230 -5.40 7.08 12.26
CA GLY A 230 -6.28 8.20 12.63
C GLY A 230 -5.66 9.59 12.36
N GLU A 231 -6.44 10.65 12.58
CA GLU A 231 -6.05 12.06 12.30
C GLU A 231 -4.74 12.51 13.00
N GLU A 232 -4.27 11.78 14.01
CA GLU A 232 -3.00 12.03 14.73
C GLU A 232 -1.96 10.91 14.56
N CYS A 233 -2.03 10.12 13.48
CA CYS A 233 -1.20 8.93 13.29
C CYS A 233 -1.33 7.87 14.42
N LYS A 234 -2.41 7.93 15.21
CA LYS A 234 -2.61 7.07 16.37
C LYS A 234 -2.80 5.61 15.96
N VAL A 235 -1.89 4.76 16.42
CA VAL A 235 -2.03 3.32 16.39
C VAL A 235 -2.89 2.89 17.57
N VAL A 236 -3.90 2.07 17.28
CA VAL A 236 -4.80 1.51 18.29
C VAL A 236 -4.83 0.01 18.09
N PHE A 237 -4.49 -0.73 19.14
CA PHE A 237 -4.54 -2.18 19.12
C PHE A 237 -5.99 -2.66 19.07
N PRO A 238 -6.25 -3.76 18.36
CA PRO A 238 -7.55 -4.40 18.42
C PRO A 238 -7.78 -4.93 19.84
N ARG A 239 -8.72 -4.32 20.57
CA ARG A 239 -9.12 -4.80 21.90
C ARG A 239 -9.67 -6.23 21.80
N THR A 240 -9.23 -7.11 22.68
CA THR A 240 -9.71 -8.50 22.77
C THR A 240 -11.16 -8.57 23.29
N ALA A 241 -11.77 -9.73 23.10
CA ALA A 241 -13.21 -10.03 22.95
C ALA A 241 -14.23 -9.57 24.00
N GLU A 242 -13.86 -8.85 25.08
CA GLU A 242 -14.80 -8.56 26.18
C GLU A 242 -15.24 -7.09 26.31
N GLY A 243 -14.76 -6.16 25.46
CA GLY A 243 -14.96 -4.73 25.74
C GLY A 243 -15.22 -3.75 24.60
N CYS A 244 -15.23 -4.16 23.34
CA CYS A 244 -15.66 -3.26 22.25
C CYS A 244 -15.83 -4.05 20.94
N VAL A 245 -17.01 -4.62 20.72
CA VAL A 245 -17.49 -4.91 19.36
C VAL A 245 -17.82 -3.56 18.73
N ARG A 246 -16.79 -2.81 18.33
CA ARG A 246 -16.99 -1.74 17.36
C ARG A 246 -17.23 -2.42 16.03
N ASP A 247 -18.25 -1.97 15.31
CA ASP A 247 -18.56 -2.39 13.95
C ASP A 247 -17.28 -2.45 13.12
N HIS A 248 -16.74 -3.65 12.92
CA HIS A 248 -15.56 -3.93 12.12
C HIS A 248 -15.98 -4.46 10.76
N THR A 249 -17.08 -3.97 10.18
CA THR A 249 -17.43 -4.29 8.79
C THR A 249 -16.56 -3.51 7.82
N PHE A 250 -16.46 -3.98 6.57
CA PHE A 250 -15.78 -3.22 5.52
C PHE A 250 -16.42 -1.83 5.34
N ARG A 251 -17.74 -1.72 5.53
CA ARG A 251 -18.49 -0.46 5.43
C ARG A 251 -18.04 0.59 6.44
N SER A 252 -17.70 0.19 7.66
CA SER A 252 -17.24 1.15 8.68
C SER A 252 -15.78 1.55 8.45
N LEU A 253 -14.95 0.63 7.95
CA LEU A 253 -13.51 0.85 7.73
C LEU A 253 -13.18 1.54 6.40
N CYS A 254 -14.03 1.35 5.39
CA CYS A 254 -13.90 1.93 4.06
C CYS A 254 -15.29 2.43 3.58
N PRO A 255 -15.78 3.55 4.14
CA PRO A 255 -17.16 3.99 3.93
C PRO A 255 -17.45 4.50 2.52
N THR A 256 -16.43 4.98 1.80
CA THR A 256 -16.57 5.63 0.50
C THR A 256 -15.76 4.92 -0.58
N PHE A 257 -16.21 5.07 -1.83
CA PHE A 257 -15.51 4.47 -2.96
C PHE A 257 -14.20 5.21 -3.26
N GLU A 258 -14.16 6.51 -3.02
CA GLU A 258 -12.98 7.35 -3.16
C GLU A 258 -11.86 6.89 -2.21
N LEU A 259 -12.22 6.55 -0.97
CA LEU A 259 -11.26 5.99 -0.02
C LEU A 259 -10.80 4.59 -0.42
N PHE A 260 -11.69 3.77 -0.98
CA PHE A 260 -11.29 2.49 -1.55
C PHE A 260 -10.26 2.68 -2.67
N LEU A 261 -10.51 3.56 -3.64
CA LEU A 261 -9.59 3.88 -4.74
C LEU A 261 -8.28 4.51 -4.25
N ALA A 262 -8.34 5.32 -3.19
CA ALA A 262 -7.17 5.96 -2.58
C ALA A 262 -6.08 4.98 -2.13
N HIS A 263 -6.48 3.75 -1.80
CA HIS A 263 -5.58 2.70 -1.31
C HIS A 263 -5.25 1.63 -2.35
N LEU A 264 -5.80 1.74 -3.57
CA LEU A 264 -5.42 0.85 -4.65
C LEU A 264 -4.10 1.31 -5.27
N VAL A 265 -3.19 0.36 -5.42
CA VAL A 265 -1.87 0.56 -6.01
C VAL A 265 -1.95 0.62 -7.53
N SER A 266 -2.82 -0.18 -8.14
CA SER A 266 -2.95 -0.25 -9.60
C SER A 266 -3.97 0.77 -10.12
N ASP A 267 -4.51 1.65 -9.27
CA ASP A 267 -5.55 2.60 -9.67
C ASP A 267 -5.06 3.73 -10.59
N ARG A 268 -5.76 3.87 -11.73
CA ARG A 268 -5.41 4.70 -12.88
C ARG A 268 -6.53 5.62 -13.32
N SER A 269 -7.64 5.68 -12.58
CA SER A 269 -8.83 6.46 -12.96
C SER A 269 -8.50 7.92 -13.32
N ASP A 270 -7.41 8.43 -12.79
CA ASP A 270 -7.01 9.82 -12.90
C ASP A 270 -5.70 10.02 -13.70
N VAL A 271 -5.20 9.00 -14.41
CA VAL A 271 -4.01 9.13 -15.26
C VAL A 271 -4.47 9.21 -16.71
N SER A 272 -4.44 10.40 -17.31
CA SER A 272 -4.50 10.52 -18.76
C SER A 272 -3.19 9.93 -19.33
N VAL A 273 -3.27 8.72 -19.87
CA VAL A 273 -2.09 8.02 -20.46
C VAL A 273 -1.86 8.47 -21.92
N ASP A 274 -2.51 9.55 -22.37
CA ASP A 274 -2.47 10.00 -23.77
C ASP A 274 -1.12 10.60 -24.19
N THR A 275 -0.12 10.62 -23.29
CA THR A 275 1.27 10.90 -23.67
C THR A 275 2.06 9.59 -23.73
N PRO A 276 2.28 9.00 -24.92
CA PRO A 276 3.17 7.86 -25.06
C PRO A 276 4.55 8.22 -24.48
N LEU A 277 5.05 7.38 -23.57
CA LEU A 277 6.41 7.44 -23.00
C LEU A 277 7.47 7.06 -24.06
N SER A 278 7.30 7.50 -25.32
CA SER A 278 8.12 7.08 -26.46
C SER A 278 9.43 7.84 -26.61
N HIS A 279 9.85 8.64 -25.61
CA HIS A 279 11.13 9.32 -25.64
C HIS A 279 11.96 9.00 -24.40
N SER A 280 13.05 8.26 -24.66
CA SER A 280 14.29 8.14 -23.87
C SER A 280 14.33 8.97 -22.60
N CYS A 281 14.21 8.28 -21.47
CA CYS A 281 14.06 8.84 -20.13
C CYS A 281 15.37 9.51 -19.64
N GLY A 282 15.34 10.84 -19.53
CA GLY A 282 16.04 11.57 -18.47
C GLY A 282 15.20 11.60 -17.18
N PRO A 283 15.69 12.23 -16.09
CA PRO A 283 14.99 12.24 -14.80
C PRO A 283 13.68 13.05 -14.89
N GLY A 284 12.54 12.35 -14.79
CA GLY A 284 11.19 12.88 -14.54
C GLY A 284 10.59 13.74 -15.66
N VAL A 285 9.56 13.24 -16.36
CA VAL A 285 8.70 14.07 -17.20
C VAL A 285 7.42 14.37 -16.41
N ASN A 286 7.13 15.65 -16.18
CA ASN A 286 5.82 16.09 -15.70
C ASN A 286 4.80 15.90 -16.82
N ASN A 287 3.72 15.14 -16.56
CA ASN A 287 2.56 15.19 -17.45
C ASN A 287 1.80 16.52 -17.24
N GLN A 288 0.89 16.86 -18.17
CA GLN A 288 0.08 18.09 -18.10
C GLN A 288 -0.83 18.15 -16.86
N ASP A 289 -1.05 17.02 -16.18
CA ASP A 289 -1.88 16.89 -14.97
C ASP A 289 -1.06 16.98 -13.66
N GLY A 290 0.22 17.32 -13.73
CA GLY A 290 1.09 17.49 -12.55
C GLY A 290 1.61 16.19 -11.93
N ARG A 291 1.45 15.04 -12.59
CA ARG A 291 1.92 13.73 -12.12
C ARG A 291 3.22 13.32 -12.79
N ILE A 292 4.04 12.56 -12.05
CA ILE A 292 5.36 12.09 -12.50
C ILE A 292 5.28 10.58 -12.74
N VAL A 293 5.47 10.19 -14.00
CA VAL A 293 5.64 8.78 -14.37
C VAL A 293 7.13 8.47 -14.44
N TYR A 294 7.56 7.49 -13.64
CA TYR A 294 8.96 7.06 -13.60
C TYR A 294 9.15 5.77 -14.40
N CYS A 295 10.11 5.77 -15.33
CA CYS A 295 10.46 4.60 -16.15
C CYS A 295 11.97 4.36 -16.08
N VAL A 296 12.35 3.14 -15.71
CA VAL A 296 13.77 2.70 -15.66
C VAL A 296 14.11 1.92 -16.94
N ASN A 297 13.82 2.50 -18.11
CA ASN A 297 14.42 2.05 -19.38
C ASN A 297 15.58 2.95 -19.83
N GLY A 298 15.92 3.98 -19.05
CA GLY A 298 17.20 4.67 -19.07
C GLY A 298 17.87 4.46 -17.72
N LEU A 299 19.16 4.13 -17.72
CA LEU A 299 20.00 4.00 -16.52
C LEU A 299 19.66 5.08 -15.49
N TYR A 300 19.14 4.66 -14.35
CA TYR A 300 19.02 5.52 -13.19
C TYR A 300 20.43 5.97 -12.78
N HIS A 301 20.82 7.18 -13.17
CA HIS A 301 21.99 7.85 -12.61
C HIS A 301 21.57 8.46 -11.28
N GLY A 302 21.51 7.62 -10.24
CA GLY A 302 21.28 8.07 -8.88
C GLY A 302 22.25 9.18 -8.53
N ARG A 303 21.73 10.39 -8.32
CA ARG A 303 22.48 11.50 -7.72
C ARG A 303 22.45 11.38 -6.21
N PHE A 304 22.94 10.26 -5.70
CA PHE A 304 23.42 10.17 -4.31
C PHE A 304 24.86 9.68 -4.36
N ALA A 305 25.72 10.51 -4.96
CA ALA A 305 27.13 10.46 -4.64
C ALA A 305 27.25 10.81 -3.16
N THR A 306 27.88 9.93 -2.40
CA THR A 306 28.35 10.14 -1.02
C THR A 306 29.27 11.35 -0.98
N LYS A 307 28.71 12.55 -0.97
CA LYS A 307 29.39 13.77 -0.53
C LYS A 307 28.75 14.14 0.79
N ALA A 308 29.34 13.60 1.86
CA ALA A 308 29.27 14.22 3.16
C ALA A 308 29.96 15.58 3.04
N GLU A 309 29.25 16.59 2.54
CA GLU A 309 29.65 17.97 2.73
C GLU A 309 29.26 18.32 4.17
N SER A 310 30.29 18.24 5.02
CA SER A 310 30.28 18.70 6.39
C SER A 310 30.02 20.21 6.42
N GLU A 311 28.77 20.61 6.51
CA GLU A 311 28.42 21.92 7.05
C GLU A 311 27.69 21.73 8.39
N PRO A 312 28.19 22.31 9.50
CA PRO A 312 27.52 22.25 10.77
C PRO A 312 26.32 23.20 10.73
N HIS A 313 25.12 22.65 10.54
CA HIS A 313 23.91 23.40 10.80
C HIS A 313 23.81 23.71 12.30
N LYS A 314 24.02 24.98 12.63
CA LYS A 314 23.67 25.56 13.93
C LYS A 314 22.16 25.48 14.09
N TRP A 315 21.70 24.70 15.05
CA TRP A 315 20.35 24.82 15.58
C TRP A 315 20.30 26.08 16.45
N CYS A 316 19.40 27.01 16.12
CA CYS A 316 19.11 28.15 16.98
C CYS A 316 18.48 27.64 18.29
N THR A 317 18.96 28.21 19.40
CA THR A 317 18.51 28.04 20.79
C THR A 317 17.05 28.40 21.00
#